data_AF-A0AAN2ZWS8-F1
#
_entry.id   AF-A0AAN2ZWS8-F1
#
_cell.length_a   1.000
_cell.length_b   1.000
_cell.length_c   1.000
_cell.angle_alpha   90.00
_cell.angle_beta   90.00
_cell.angle_gamma   90.00
#
_symmetry.space_group_name_H-M   'P 1'
#
loop_
_entity.id
_entity.type
_entity.pdbx_description
1 polymer ?
#
loop_
_entity_poly.entity_id
_entity_poly.type
_entity_poly.pdbx_seq_one_letter_code
_entity_poly.pdbx_strand_id
1 'polypeptide(L)'
;MKTEEKYKIFAKTYVMNGFNGKEAAISAGYSAKTAEQQASRLLRNVKVLEFIDEEMKLLSKRMQDDASKIYAELWKQVRMIDDKIAKHEDASLKLSITDARKITAKADINNLKAKIRRTESKIKKLDGRKADEGKLKKELLDEYDDLKIQLEELEDSVSEIYEEISASKRDLLWHKDWKEILSLRAQILQDLFDRSGYKETKELQDRRVALLDAQINKLNADEQDERPVKLNQIIASTENIQARTELLKGAKKDTSILDALIDVVNGGDGSGATSIQSKATGDDQADNE
;
A
#
# COMPACT_ATOMS: atom_id res chain seq x y z
N MET A 1 -56.94 -9.32 -37.31
CA MET A 1 -56.43 -8.26 -36.40
C MET A 1 -57.31 -7.03 -36.59
N LYS A 2 -57.87 -6.49 -35.49
CA LYS A 2 -58.77 -5.33 -35.55
C LYS A 2 -58.01 -4.06 -35.90
N THR A 3 -58.68 -3.08 -36.51
CA THR A 3 -58.06 -1.80 -36.94
C THR A 3 -57.41 -1.05 -35.78
N GLU A 4 -58.05 -1.05 -34.61
CA GLU A 4 -57.51 -0.39 -33.42
C GLU A 4 -56.24 -1.08 -32.87
N GLU A 5 -56.20 -2.41 -32.90
CA GLU A 5 -54.98 -3.16 -32.55
C GLU A 5 -53.83 -2.80 -33.49
N LYS A 6 -54.11 -2.60 -34.78
CA LYS A 6 -53.07 -2.20 -35.75
C LYS A 6 -52.55 -0.80 -35.46
N TYR A 7 -53.42 0.10 -35.00
CA TYR A 7 -53.02 1.45 -34.62
C TYR A 7 -52.17 1.45 -33.36
N LYS A 8 -52.51 0.65 -32.34
CA LYS A 8 -51.70 0.49 -31.12
C LYS A 8 -50.33 -0.11 -31.40
N ILE A 9 -50.27 -1.19 -32.20
CA ILE A 9 -48.98 -1.79 -32.60
C ILE A 9 -48.16 -0.78 -33.42
N PHE A 10 -48.77 -0.08 -34.37
CA PHE A 10 -48.09 0.94 -35.15
C PHE A 10 -47.52 2.04 -34.26
N ALA A 11 -48.33 2.63 -33.38
CA ALA A 11 -47.91 3.71 -32.49
C ALA A 11 -46.77 3.29 -31.56
N LYS A 12 -46.90 2.13 -30.91
CA LYS A 12 -45.87 1.56 -30.04
C LYS A 12 -44.55 1.31 -30.79
N THR A 13 -44.61 0.62 -31.93
CA THR A 13 -43.40 0.33 -32.71
C THR A 13 -42.76 1.61 -33.24
N TYR A 14 -43.56 2.58 -33.69
CA TYR A 14 -43.09 3.87 -34.20
C TYR A 14 -42.32 4.66 -33.15
N VAL A 15 -42.81 4.70 -31.90
CA VAL A 15 -42.09 5.37 -30.81
C VAL A 15 -40.83 4.60 -30.40
N MET A 16 -40.90 3.26 -30.36
CA MET A 16 -39.77 2.42 -29.91
C MET A 16 -38.63 2.31 -30.93
N ASN A 17 -38.89 2.46 -32.23
CA ASN A 17 -37.90 2.29 -33.29
C ASN A 17 -37.27 3.62 -33.77
N GLY A 18 -37.41 4.70 -33.00
CA GLY A 18 -36.84 6.01 -33.34
C GLY A 18 -37.62 6.73 -34.45
N PHE A 19 -38.94 6.55 -34.49
CA PHE A 19 -39.86 7.23 -35.42
C PHE A 19 -39.72 6.78 -36.87
N ASN A 20 -39.43 5.49 -37.10
CA ASN A 20 -39.44 4.89 -38.43
C ASN A 20 -40.84 4.35 -38.79
N GLY A 21 -41.60 5.14 -39.55
CA GLY A 21 -42.99 4.84 -39.90
C GLY A 21 -43.16 3.61 -40.80
N LYS A 22 -42.22 3.35 -41.71
CA LYS A 22 -42.29 2.21 -42.64
C LYS A 22 -42.17 0.88 -41.91
N GLU A 23 -41.19 0.77 -41.00
CA GLU A 23 -41.01 -0.41 -40.17
C GLU A 23 -42.15 -0.60 -39.16
N ALA A 24 -42.69 0.50 -38.62
CA ALA A 24 -43.86 0.45 -37.75
C ALA A 24 -45.10 -0.05 -38.49
N ALA A 25 -45.31 0.36 -39.74
CA ALA A 25 -46.41 -0.13 -40.57
C ALA A 25 -46.25 -1.62 -40.92
N ILE A 26 -45.04 -2.07 -41.23
CA ILE A 26 -44.77 -3.50 -41.46
C ILE A 26 -45.08 -4.30 -40.18
N SER A 27 -44.61 -3.83 -39.03
CA SER A 27 -44.81 -4.47 -37.72
C SER A 27 -46.29 -4.51 -37.30
N ALA A 28 -47.07 -3.49 -37.69
CA ALA A 28 -48.53 -3.47 -37.52
C ALA A 28 -49.29 -4.36 -38.51
N GLY A 29 -48.59 -5.10 -39.37
CA GLY A 29 -49.17 -6.04 -40.32
C GLY A 29 -49.77 -5.39 -41.56
N TYR A 30 -49.18 -4.28 -42.05
CA TYR A 30 -49.44 -3.74 -43.38
C TYR A 30 -48.42 -4.31 -44.39
N SER A 31 -48.83 -4.40 -45.66
CA SER A 31 -47.97 -4.93 -46.72
C SER A 31 -46.72 -4.07 -46.89
N ALA A 32 -45.54 -4.71 -46.88
CA ALA A 32 -44.25 -4.06 -47.07
C ALA A 32 -44.19 -3.19 -48.35
N LYS A 33 -44.86 -3.64 -49.43
CA LYS A 33 -44.94 -2.89 -50.70
C LYS A 33 -45.63 -1.54 -50.56
N THR A 34 -46.51 -1.38 -49.58
CA THR A 34 -47.32 -0.18 -49.35
C THR A 34 -47.06 0.47 -47.99
N ALA A 35 -46.15 -0.07 -47.19
CA ALA A 35 -45.97 0.30 -45.79
C ALA A 35 -45.66 1.79 -45.59
N GLU A 36 -44.91 2.38 -46.52
CA GLU A 36 -44.52 3.79 -46.47
C GLU A 36 -45.72 4.74 -46.71
N GLN A 37 -46.57 4.40 -47.68
CA GLN A 37 -47.81 5.13 -47.94
C GLN A 37 -48.81 4.95 -46.79
N GLN A 38 -48.89 3.74 -46.23
CA GLN A 38 -49.75 3.45 -45.08
C GLN A 38 -49.28 4.21 -43.83
N ALA A 39 -47.97 4.23 -43.55
CA ALA A 39 -47.39 4.99 -42.46
C ALA A 39 -47.74 6.49 -42.57
N SER A 40 -47.58 7.09 -43.76
CA SER A 40 -47.93 8.49 -43.99
C SER A 40 -49.41 8.80 -43.69
N ARG A 41 -50.32 7.88 -44.04
CA ARG A 41 -51.74 8.00 -43.73
C ARG A 41 -52.03 7.83 -42.24
N LEU A 42 -51.39 6.87 -41.58
CA LEU A 42 -51.53 6.60 -40.16
C LEU A 42 -51.05 7.77 -39.31
N LEU A 43 -49.94 8.42 -39.68
CA LEU A 43 -49.42 9.60 -38.99
C LEU A 43 -50.31 10.86 -39.10
N ARG A 44 -51.34 10.83 -39.96
CA ARG A 44 -52.38 11.89 -40.04
C ARG A 44 -53.67 11.50 -39.33
N ASN A 45 -53.77 10.26 -38.85
CA ASN A 45 -54.97 9.76 -38.21
C ASN A 45 -54.98 10.19 -36.73
N VAL A 46 -56.05 10.87 -36.30
CA VAL A 46 -56.17 11.42 -34.95
C VAL A 46 -56.02 10.35 -33.86
N LYS A 47 -56.64 9.18 -34.03
CA LYS A 47 -56.54 8.08 -33.04
C LYS A 47 -55.14 7.49 -32.96
N VAL A 48 -54.42 7.45 -34.08
CA VAL A 48 -53.03 6.98 -34.10
C VAL A 48 -52.13 7.99 -33.39
N LEU A 49 -52.37 9.29 -33.59
CA LEU A 49 -51.64 10.36 -32.89
C LEU A 49 -51.89 10.32 -31.37
N GLU A 50 -53.11 10.05 -30.93
CA GLU A 50 -53.45 9.84 -29.51
C GLU A 50 -52.64 8.67 -28.92
N PHE A 51 -52.61 7.51 -29.59
CA PHE A 51 -51.81 6.37 -29.13
C PHE A 51 -50.31 6.65 -29.15
N ILE A 52 -49.81 7.44 -30.10
CA ILE A 52 -48.40 7.88 -30.11
C ILE A 52 -48.11 8.75 -28.89
N ASP A 53 -48.97 9.70 -28.55
CA ASP A 53 -48.80 10.56 -27.37
C ASP A 53 -48.80 9.74 -26.07
N GLU A 54 -49.71 8.77 -25.94
CA GLU A 54 -49.73 7.83 -24.81
C GLU A 54 -48.43 7.01 -24.70
N GLU A 55 -47.95 6.45 -25.82
CA GLU A 55 -46.71 5.67 -25.85
C GLU A 55 -45.47 6.56 -25.58
N MET A 56 -45.46 7.83 -26.01
CA MET A 56 -44.40 8.78 -25.64
C MET A 56 -44.39 9.09 -24.15
N LYS A 57 -45.57 9.27 -23.52
CA LYS A 57 -45.67 9.46 -22.06
C LYS A 57 -45.18 8.24 -21.30
N LEU A 58 -45.54 7.04 -21.77
CA LEU A 58 -45.10 5.79 -21.16
C LEU A 58 -43.59 5.57 -21.34
N LEU A 59 -43.05 5.88 -22.53
CA LEU A 59 -41.61 5.86 -22.79
C LEU A 59 -40.88 6.84 -21.88
N SER A 60 -41.37 8.08 -21.76
CA SER A 60 -40.81 9.09 -20.86
C SER A 60 -40.77 8.61 -19.41
N LYS A 61 -41.86 8.01 -18.92
CA LYS A 61 -41.93 7.41 -17.58
C LYS A 61 -40.93 6.26 -17.39
N ARG A 62 -40.85 5.32 -18.34
CA ARG A 62 -39.86 4.22 -18.29
C ARG A 62 -38.44 4.75 -18.29
N MET A 63 -38.15 5.77 -19.11
CA MET A 63 -36.84 6.41 -19.13
C MET A 63 -36.51 7.09 -17.80
N GLN A 64 -37.47 7.71 -17.12
CA GLN A 64 -37.29 8.26 -15.77
C GLN A 64 -37.02 7.17 -14.72
N ASP A 65 -37.78 6.08 -14.76
CA ASP A 65 -37.61 4.95 -13.84
C ASP A 65 -36.25 4.28 -14.04
N ASP A 66 -35.85 4.05 -15.29
CA ASP A 66 -34.55 3.45 -15.62
C ASP A 66 -33.39 4.40 -15.31
N ALA A 67 -33.54 5.71 -15.55
CA ALA A 67 -32.56 6.70 -15.10
C ALA A 67 -32.40 6.69 -13.57
N SER A 68 -33.50 6.53 -12.82
CA SER A 68 -33.48 6.45 -11.35
C SER A 68 -32.76 5.19 -10.87
N LYS A 69 -32.98 4.04 -11.51
CA LYS A 69 -32.25 2.79 -11.21
C LYS A 69 -30.76 2.92 -11.50
N ILE A 70 -30.40 3.49 -12.65
CA ILE A 70 -29.01 3.74 -13.02
C ILE A 70 -28.35 4.65 -11.99
N TYR A 71 -29.03 5.73 -11.59
CA TYR A 71 -28.56 6.65 -10.57
C TYR A 71 -28.30 5.95 -9.22
N ALA A 72 -29.23 5.08 -8.80
CA ALA A 72 -29.07 4.29 -7.58
C ALA A 72 -27.90 3.30 -7.65
N GLU A 73 -27.71 2.62 -8.79
CA GLU A 73 -26.60 1.68 -8.97
C GLU A 73 -25.24 2.41 -9.02
N LEU A 74 -25.16 3.57 -9.68
CA LEU A 74 -23.94 4.39 -9.68
C LEU A 74 -23.55 4.82 -8.24
N TRP A 75 -24.51 5.27 -7.43
CA TRP A 75 -24.25 5.58 -6.02
C TRP A 75 -23.79 4.38 -5.19
N LYS A 76 -24.36 3.19 -5.45
CA LYS A 76 -23.93 1.95 -4.82
C LYS A 76 -22.47 1.62 -5.18
N GLN A 77 -22.08 1.80 -6.44
CA GLN A 77 -20.69 1.64 -6.88
C GLN A 77 -19.75 2.64 -6.19
N VAL A 78 -20.14 3.92 -6.09
CA VAL A 78 -19.36 4.94 -5.34
C VAL A 78 -19.12 4.48 -3.91
N ARG A 79 -20.16 4.03 -3.19
CA ARG A 79 -20.01 3.56 -1.80
C ARG A 79 -19.08 2.35 -1.67
N MET A 80 -19.14 1.41 -2.62
CA MET A 80 -18.22 0.27 -2.63
C MET A 80 -16.78 0.68 -2.88
N ILE A 81 -16.56 1.68 -3.74
CA ILE A 81 -15.22 2.24 -3.99
C ILE A 81 -14.72 3.01 -2.76
N ASP A 82 -15.57 3.82 -2.13
CA ASP A 82 -15.25 4.56 -0.91
C ASP A 82 -14.82 3.61 0.23
N ASP A 83 -15.52 2.48 0.41
CA ASP A 83 -15.16 1.46 1.41
C ASP A 83 -13.78 0.84 1.14
N LYS A 84 -13.47 0.53 -0.12
CA LYS A 84 -12.14 0.04 -0.52
C LYS A 84 -11.05 1.08 -0.29
N ILE A 85 -11.36 2.35 -0.56
CA ILE A 85 -10.45 3.46 -0.32
C ILE A 85 -10.12 3.60 1.16
N ALA A 86 -11.15 3.63 2.01
CA ALA A 86 -10.97 3.74 3.45
C ALA A 86 -10.13 2.58 4.02
N LYS A 87 -10.38 1.34 3.57
CA LYS A 87 -9.60 0.17 3.98
C LYS A 87 -8.12 0.27 3.59
N HIS A 88 -7.83 0.76 2.39
CA HIS A 88 -6.46 0.98 1.94
C HIS A 88 -5.75 2.06 2.75
N GLU A 89 -6.41 3.19 3.02
CA GLU A 89 -5.84 4.27 3.84
C GLU A 89 -5.56 3.81 5.27
N ASP A 90 -6.50 3.12 5.91
CA ASP A 90 -6.32 2.52 7.23
C ASP A 90 -5.17 1.51 7.25
N ALA A 91 -5.08 0.64 6.24
CA ALA A 91 -4.00 -0.32 6.10
C ALA A 91 -2.64 0.35 5.90
N SER A 92 -2.57 1.39 5.07
CA SER A 92 -1.36 2.17 4.81
C SER A 92 -0.86 2.86 6.08
N LEU A 93 -1.76 3.49 6.84
CA LEU A 93 -1.41 4.13 8.12
C LEU A 93 -0.90 3.10 9.14
N LYS A 94 -1.60 1.98 9.30
CA LYS A 94 -1.19 0.89 10.19
C LYS A 94 0.20 0.37 9.79
N LEU A 95 0.42 0.14 8.50
CA LEU A 95 1.69 -0.38 8.00
C LEU A 95 2.85 0.58 8.31
N SER A 96 2.67 1.89 8.13
CA SER A 96 3.69 2.89 8.48
C SER A 96 4.09 2.83 9.96
N ILE A 97 3.11 2.73 10.85
CA ILE A 97 3.35 2.64 12.30
C ILE A 97 4.01 1.30 12.66
N THR A 98 3.50 0.20 12.12
CA THR A 98 3.99 -1.15 12.44
C THR A 98 5.38 -1.42 11.85
N ASP A 99 5.71 -0.87 10.68
CA ASP A 99 7.07 -0.92 10.13
C ASP A 99 8.05 -0.13 11.00
N ALA A 100 7.66 1.02 11.55
CA ALA A 100 8.49 1.75 12.51
C ALA A 100 8.71 0.94 13.80
N ARG A 101 7.64 0.35 14.38
CA ARG A 101 7.73 -0.55 15.54
C ARG A 101 8.68 -1.71 15.30
N LYS A 102 8.60 -2.33 14.12
CA LYS A 102 9.47 -3.42 13.70
C LYS A 102 10.95 -3.02 13.67
N ILE A 103 11.26 -1.84 13.15
CA ILE A 103 12.63 -1.32 13.09
C ILE A 103 13.18 -1.16 14.51
N THR A 104 12.41 -0.53 15.40
CA THR A 104 12.80 -0.33 16.80
C THR A 104 13.01 -1.67 17.52
N ALA A 105 12.04 -2.59 17.44
CA ALA A 105 12.13 -3.88 18.10
C ALA A 105 13.33 -4.71 17.59
N LYS A 106 13.67 -4.65 16.30
CA LYS A 106 14.89 -5.28 15.76
C LYS A 106 16.17 -4.67 16.34
N ALA A 107 16.22 -3.35 16.49
CA ALA A 107 17.37 -2.69 17.11
C ALA A 107 17.53 -3.11 18.58
N ASP A 108 16.42 -3.19 19.31
CA ASP A 108 16.40 -3.63 20.71
C ASP A 108 16.83 -5.09 20.86
N ILE A 109 16.39 -5.99 19.98
CA ILE A 109 16.87 -7.38 19.90
C ILE A 109 18.39 -7.43 19.72
N ASN A 110 18.93 -6.62 18.80
CA ASN A 110 20.37 -6.59 18.55
C ASN A 110 21.14 -6.09 19.77
N ASN A 111 20.63 -5.07 20.45
CA ASN A 111 21.20 -4.53 21.69
C ASN A 111 21.18 -5.57 22.83
N LEU A 112 20.06 -6.28 23.02
CA LEU A 112 19.93 -7.36 24.00
C LEU A 112 20.89 -8.51 23.69
N LYS A 113 20.95 -8.96 22.43
CA LYS A 113 21.93 -9.99 21.98
C LYS A 113 23.36 -9.56 22.28
N ALA A 114 23.71 -8.30 22.06
CA ALA A 114 25.03 -7.77 22.40
C ALA A 114 25.28 -7.76 23.91
N LYS A 115 24.27 -7.38 24.73
CA LYS A 115 24.38 -7.40 26.20
C LYS A 115 24.56 -8.82 26.73
N ILE A 116 23.75 -9.76 26.26
CA ILE A 116 23.84 -11.20 26.57
C ILE A 116 25.25 -11.72 26.29
N ARG A 117 25.79 -11.48 25.08
CA ARG A 117 27.16 -11.91 24.72
C ARG A 117 28.23 -11.33 25.66
N ARG A 118 28.08 -10.07 26.09
CA ARG A 118 29.00 -9.44 27.06
C ARG A 118 28.88 -10.09 28.44
N THR A 119 27.68 -10.37 28.91
CA THR A 119 27.42 -11.03 30.21
C THR A 119 27.96 -12.46 30.21
N GLU A 120 27.69 -13.26 29.17
CA GLU A 120 28.28 -14.60 29.00
C GLU A 120 29.81 -14.57 29.06
N SER A 121 30.42 -13.58 28.40
CA SER A 121 31.87 -13.42 28.39
C SER A 121 32.43 -13.09 29.77
N LYS A 122 31.70 -12.36 30.61
CA LYS A 122 32.08 -12.10 32.01
C LYS A 122 31.97 -13.37 32.86
N ILE A 123 30.87 -14.11 32.74
CA ILE A 123 30.64 -15.37 33.46
C ILE A 123 31.76 -16.38 33.16
N LYS A 124 32.14 -16.53 31.88
CA LYS A 124 33.21 -17.45 31.45
C LYS A 124 34.58 -17.12 32.04
N LYS A 125 34.85 -15.86 32.38
CA LYS A 125 36.13 -15.42 32.98
C LYS A 125 36.19 -15.65 34.49
N LEU A 126 35.07 -15.95 35.16
CA LEU A 126 35.01 -16.16 36.60
C LEU A 126 35.23 -17.65 36.95
N ASP A 127 36.26 -17.91 37.77
CA ASP A 127 36.59 -19.24 38.29
C ASP A 127 35.51 -19.70 39.29
N GLY A 128 35.05 -18.78 40.16
CA GLY A 128 33.90 -19.00 41.06
C GLY A 128 34.24 -19.82 42.31
N ARG A 129 35.53 -20.11 42.55
CA ARG A 129 36.01 -20.85 43.75
C ARG A 129 36.18 -19.95 44.97
N LYS A 130 36.43 -18.65 44.79
CA LYS A 130 36.43 -17.67 45.88
C LYS A 130 35.01 -17.22 46.18
N ALA A 131 34.68 -16.99 47.45
CA ALA A 131 33.30 -16.71 47.89
C ALA A 131 32.71 -15.43 47.25
N ASP A 132 33.52 -14.39 47.08
CA ASP A 132 33.20 -13.14 46.38
C ASP A 132 32.98 -13.35 44.87
N GLU A 133 33.88 -14.07 44.21
CA GLU A 133 33.74 -14.43 42.79
C GLU A 133 32.54 -15.34 42.53
N GLY A 134 32.24 -16.27 43.45
CA GLY A 134 31.09 -17.17 43.39
C GLY A 134 29.76 -16.41 43.50
N LYS A 135 29.67 -15.43 44.40
CA LYS A 135 28.50 -14.55 44.53
C LYS A 135 28.28 -13.73 43.26
N LEU A 136 29.33 -13.08 42.74
CA LEU A 136 29.26 -12.29 41.51
C LEU A 136 28.88 -13.15 40.30
N LYS A 137 29.41 -14.38 40.20
CA LYS A 137 29.08 -15.31 39.13
C LYS A 137 27.60 -15.70 39.16
N LYS A 138 27.04 -15.90 40.36
CA LYS A 138 25.61 -16.17 40.53
C LYS A 138 24.75 -14.97 40.10
N GLU A 139 25.08 -13.77 40.55
CA GLU A 139 24.38 -12.53 40.16
C GLU A 139 24.39 -12.32 38.63
N LEU A 140 25.52 -12.60 37.97
CA LEU A 140 25.62 -12.51 36.51
C LEU A 140 24.84 -13.62 35.77
N LEU A 141 24.73 -14.82 36.36
CA LEU A 141 23.88 -15.89 35.82
C LEU A 141 22.41 -15.49 35.91
N ASP A 142 21.97 -14.94 37.04
CA ASP A 142 20.61 -14.42 37.21
C ASP A 142 20.34 -13.30 36.19
N GLU A 143 21.26 -12.32 36.01
CA GLU A 143 21.13 -11.28 34.96
C GLU A 143 21.09 -11.88 33.54
N TYR A 144 21.87 -12.93 33.29
CA TYR A 144 21.90 -13.59 31.98
C TYR A 144 20.57 -14.26 31.64
N ASP A 145 19.97 -14.96 32.61
CA ASP A 145 18.67 -15.61 32.44
C ASP A 145 17.57 -14.56 32.24
N ASP A 146 17.57 -13.48 33.02
CA ASP A 146 16.63 -12.36 32.86
C ASP A 146 16.75 -11.72 31.45
N LEU A 147 17.97 -11.50 30.97
CA LEU A 147 18.18 -10.94 29.63
C LEU A 147 17.74 -11.88 28.52
N LYS A 148 17.84 -13.20 28.72
CA LYS A 148 17.32 -14.19 27.78
C LYS A 148 15.80 -14.17 27.72
N ILE A 149 15.14 -14.09 28.88
CA ILE A 149 13.68 -13.97 28.96
C ILE A 149 13.22 -12.71 28.21
N GLN A 150 13.85 -11.56 28.48
CA GLN A 150 13.54 -10.31 27.77
C GLN A 150 13.77 -10.42 26.25
N LEU A 151 14.80 -11.16 25.83
CA LEU A 151 15.04 -11.39 24.41
C LEU A 151 13.93 -12.24 23.77
N GLU A 152 13.50 -13.32 24.44
CA GLU A 152 12.42 -14.19 23.98
C GLU A 152 11.10 -13.42 23.87
N GLU A 153 10.72 -12.67 24.91
CA GLU A 153 9.53 -11.80 24.90
C GLU A 153 9.54 -10.80 23.74
N LEU A 154 10.71 -10.21 23.46
CA LEU A 154 10.85 -9.26 22.37
C LEU A 154 10.82 -9.94 20.99
N GLU A 155 11.40 -11.14 20.85
CA GLU A 155 11.32 -11.94 19.63
C GLU A 155 9.87 -12.36 19.32
N ASP A 156 9.10 -12.75 20.34
CA ASP A 156 7.66 -13.03 20.21
C ASP A 156 6.88 -11.78 19.75
N SER A 157 7.14 -10.63 20.37
CA SER A 157 6.50 -9.37 19.96
C SER A 157 6.80 -8.99 18.51
N VAL A 158 8.00 -9.30 18.01
CA VAL A 158 8.36 -9.09 16.61
C VAL A 158 7.59 -10.03 15.69
N SER A 159 7.35 -11.27 16.12
CA SER A 159 6.51 -12.22 15.38
C SER A 159 5.09 -11.68 15.23
N GLU A 160 4.48 -11.19 16.30
CA GLU A 160 3.15 -10.54 16.27
C GLU A 160 3.11 -9.35 15.30
N ILE A 161 4.14 -8.51 15.33
CA ILE A 161 4.31 -7.37 14.40
C ILE A 161 4.34 -7.85 12.93
N TYR A 162 4.98 -8.98 12.63
CA TYR A 162 4.97 -9.53 11.27
C TYR A 162 3.57 -10.01 10.85
N GLU A 163 2.80 -10.59 11.77
CA GLU A 163 1.42 -10.99 11.52
C GLU A 163 0.52 -9.77 11.26
N GLU A 164 0.65 -8.70 12.05
CA GLU A 164 -0.04 -7.42 11.84
C GLU A 164 0.26 -6.81 10.46
N ILE A 165 1.54 -6.82 10.05
CA ILE A 165 1.99 -6.35 8.73
C ILE A 165 1.35 -7.18 7.63
N SER A 166 1.40 -8.51 7.76
CA SER A 166 0.82 -9.44 6.79
C SER A 166 -0.69 -9.22 6.64
N ALA A 167 -1.38 -9.01 7.76
CA ALA A 167 -2.80 -8.71 7.77
C ALA A 167 -3.12 -7.40 7.05
N SER A 168 -2.40 -6.33 7.38
CA SER A 168 -2.60 -5.00 6.79
C SER A 168 -2.30 -4.97 5.29
N LYS A 169 -1.31 -5.76 4.84
CA LYS A 169 -0.97 -5.89 3.42
C LYS A 169 -2.10 -6.49 2.56
N ARG A 170 -3.03 -7.25 3.14
CA ARG A 170 -4.16 -7.83 2.39
C ARG A 170 -5.14 -6.76 1.91
N ASP A 171 -5.32 -5.70 2.69
CA ASP A 171 -6.23 -4.60 2.39
C ASP A 171 -5.53 -3.48 1.58
N LEU A 172 -4.21 -3.57 1.42
CA LEU A 172 -3.43 -2.63 0.64
C LEU A 172 -3.58 -2.90 -0.87
N LEU A 173 -4.29 -2.01 -1.56
CA LEU A 173 -4.27 -1.95 -3.03
C LEU A 173 -2.85 -1.66 -3.56
N TRP A 174 -2.52 -2.31 -4.68
CA TRP A 174 -1.30 -2.01 -5.42
C TRP A 174 -1.38 -0.60 -6.01
N HIS A 175 -0.25 0.07 -6.22
CA HIS A 175 -0.23 1.47 -6.68
C HIS A 175 -1.06 1.70 -7.96
N LYS A 176 -0.95 0.78 -8.93
CA LYS A 176 -1.73 0.83 -10.16
C LYS A 176 -3.24 0.75 -9.87
N ASP A 177 -3.64 -0.22 -9.05
CA ASP A 177 -5.04 -0.44 -8.69
C ASP A 177 -5.61 0.73 -7.88
N TRP A 178 -4.79 1.34 -7.02
CA TRP A 178 -5.13 2.55 -6.28
C TRP A 178 -5.40 3.75 -7.19
N LYS A 179 -4.53 3.98 -8.18
CA LYS A 179 -4.75 5.03 -9.17
C LYS A 179 -6.00 4.77 -10.02
N GLU A 180 -6.21 3.53 -10.42
CA GLU A 180 -7.39 3.12 -11.17
C GLU A 180 -8.68 3.31 -10.35
N ILE A 181 -8.69 2.92 -9.06
CA ILE A 181 -9.88 3.03 -8.22
C ILE A 181 -10.29 4.49 -7.98
N LEU A 182 -9.32 5.40 -7.78
CA LEU A 182 -9.56 6.83 -7.65
C LEU A 182 -10.10 7.43 -8.95
N SER A 183 -9.54 7.03 -10.09
CA SER A 183 -10.00 7.47 -11.41
C SER A 183 -11.43 6.99 -11.70
N LEU A 184 -11.73 5.72 -11.43
CA LEU A 184 -13.08 5.15 -11.58
C LEU A 184 -14.10 5.89 -10.71
N ARG A 185 -13.76 6.16 -9.44
CA ARG A 185 -14.60 6.96 -8.54
C ARG A 185 -14.91 8.33 -9.14
N ALA A 186 -13.90 9.02 -9.65
CA ALA A 186 -14.05 10.33 -10.26
C ALA A 186 -14.96 10.25 -11.50
N GLN A 187 -14.79 9.26 -12.36
CA GLN A 187 -15.62 9.06 -13.55
C GLN A 187 -17.09 8.81 -13.20
N ILE A 188 -17.36 7.95 -12.22
CA ILE A 188 -18.73 7.64 -11.77
C ILE A 188 -19.40 8.87 -11.16
N LEU A 189 -18.68 9.64 -10.35
CA LEU A 189 -19.20 10.89 -9.79
C LEU A 189 -19.50 11.91 -10.89
N GLN A 190 -18.66 12.01 -11.93
CA GLN A 190 -18.94 12.88 -13.07
C GLN A 190 -20.23 12.46 -13.78
N ASP A 191 -20.39 11.17 -14.07
CA ASP A 191 -21.59 10.65 -14.72
C ASP A 191 -22.85 10.92 -13.88
N LEU A 192 -22.75 10.80 -12.55
CA LEU A 192 -23.82 11.19 -11.62
C LEU A 192 -24.16 12.68 -11.72
N PHE A 193 -23.16 13.57 -11.78
CA PHE A 193 -23.38 15.02 -11.93
C PHE A 193 -24.03 15.35 -13.27
N ASP A 194 -23.46 14.85 -14.37
CA ASP A 194 -23.96 15.10 -15.73
C ASP A 194 -25.42 14.64 -15.89
N ARG A 195 -25.78 13.47 -15.32
CA ARG A 195 -27.15 12.94 -15.34
C ARG A 195 -28.13 13.70 -14.46
N SER A 196 -27.66 14.30 -13.36
CA SER A 196 -28.51 15.11 -12.47
C SER A 196 -28.93 16.45 -13.09
N GLY A 197 -28.45 16.77 -14.30
CA GLY A 197 -28.67 18.05 -14.96
C GLY A 197 -27.74 19.15 -14.44
N TYR A 198 -26.82 18.84 -13.53
CA TYR A 198 -25.68 19.70 -13.22
C TYR A 198 -24.71 19.66 -14.39
N LYS A 199 -24.84 20.63 -15.32
CA LYS A 199 -23.71 20.95 -16.20
C LYS A 199 -22.66 21.64 -15.34
N GLU A 200 -21.53 20.98 -15.09
CA GLU A 200 -20.36 21.68 -14.54
C GLU A 200 -20.10 22.92 -15.41
N THR A 201 -20.01 24.08 -14.78
CA THR A 201 -19.51 25.26 -15.47
C THR A 201 -18.07 24.97 -15.88
N LYS A 202 -17.62 25.55 -17.01
CA LYS A 202 -16.24 25.40 -17.48
C LYS A 202 -15.21 25.68 -16.35
N GLU A 203 -15.51 26.65 -15.48
CA GLU A 203 -14.71 26.96 -14.30
C GLU A 203 -14.61 25.82 -13.27
N LEU A 204 -15.66 25.03 -13.09
CA LEU A 204 -15.65 23.87 -12.19
C LEU A 204 -14.87 22.69 -12.80
N GLN A 205 -14.98 22.48 -14.12
CA GLN A 205 -14.13 21.52 -14.84
C GLN A 205 -12.65 21.91 -14.74
N ASP A 206 -12.33 23.18 -14.99
CA ASP A 206 -10.95 23.69 -14.89
C ASP A 206 -10.41 23.55 -13.46
N ARG A 207 -11.24 23.81 -12.43
CA ARG A 207 -10.88 23.55 -11.02
C ARG A 207 -10.68 22.08 -10.70
N ARG A 208 -11.51 21.20 -11.25
CA ARG A 208 -11.43 19.75 -11.03
C ARG A 208 -10.18 19.17 -11.67
N VAL A 209 -9.86 19.58 -12.89
CA VAL A 209 -8.60 19.22 -13.57
C VAL A 209 -7.42 19.73 -12.75
N ALA A 210 -7.45 20.99 -12.29
CA ALA A 210 -6.39 21.53 -11.43
C ALA A 210 -6.24 20.78 -10.09
N LEU A 211 -7.33 20.33 -9.47
CA LEU A 211 -7.29 19.53 -8.25
C LEU A 211 -6.76 18.11 -8.49
N LEU A 212 -7.16 17.47 -9.59
CA LEU A 212 -6.63 16.17 -10.00
C LEU A 212 -5.15 16.27 -10.34
N ASP A 213 -4.73 17.30 -11.06
CA ASP A 213 -3.32 17.59 -11.36
C ASP A 213 -2.54 17.88 -10.08
N ALA A 214 -3.11 18.60 -9.11
CA ALA A 214 -2.49 18.83 -7.81
C ALA A 214 -2.36 17.53 -7.00
N GLN A 215 -3.37 16.65 -7.02
CA GLN A 215 -3.30 15.33 -6.36
C GLN A 215 -2.31 14.40 -7.06
N ILE A 216 -2.28 14.38 -8.39
CA ILE A 216 -1.30 13.62 -9.18
C ILE A 216 0.11 14.15 -8.90
N ASN A 217 0.31 15.47 -8.88
CA ASN A 217 1.61 16.07 -8.57
C ASN A 217 2.02 15.81 -7.12
N LYS A 218 1.08 15.77 -6.17
CA LYS A 218 1.36 15.39 -4.78
C LYS A 218 1.76 13.92 -4.68
N LEU A 219 1.06 13.01 -5.37
CA LEU A 219 1.42 11.60 -5.45
C LEU A 219 2.79 11.39 -6.11
N ASN A 220 3.09 12.13 -7.19
CA ASN A 220 4.39 12.12 -7.86
C ASN A 220 5.50 12.73 -6.97
N ALA A 221 5.18 13.74 -6.16
CA ALA A 221 6.10 14.34 -5.19
C ALA A 221 6.34 13.43 -3.97
N ASP A 222 5.35 12.63 -3.58
CA ASP A 222 5.49 11.56 -2.59
C ASP A 222 6.31 10.38 -3.16
N GLU A 223 6.23 10.11 -4.48
CA GLU A 223 7.12 9.19 -5.22
C GLU A 223 8.58 9.71 -5.30
N GLN A 224 8.75 11.02 -5.47
CA GLN A 224 10.05 11.71 -5.44
C GLN A 224 10.47 12.12 -4.03
N ASP A 225 9.73 11.74 -2.99
CA ASP A 225 10.07 12.09 -1.62
C ASP A 225 11.36 11.39 -1.25
N GLU A 226 12.47 12.10 -1.40
CA GLU A 226 13.79 11.63 -1.04
C GLU A 226 13.92 11.51 0.49
N ARG A 227 12.96 11.93 1.31
CA ARG A 227 13.04 11.82 2.78
C ARG A 227 13.19 10.37 3.25
N PRO A 228 12.37 9.37 2.86
CA PRO A 228 12.60 7.97 3.20
C PRO A 228 13.92 7.42 2.64
N VAL A 229 14.33 7.80 1.43
CA VAL A 229 15.61 7.37 0.83
C VAL A 229 16.80 7.97 1.55
N LYS A 230 16.77 9.28 1.86
CA LYS A 230 17.76 10.01 2.65
C LYS A 230 17.78 9.52 4.08
N LEU A 231 16.63 9.20 4.68
CA LEU A 231 16.54 8.61 6.01
C LEU A 231 17.19 7.23 6.02
N ASN A 232 16.94 6.38 5.01
CA ASN A 232 17.60 5.09 4.87
C ASN A 232 19.11 5.23 4.60
N GLN A 233 19.54 6.22 3.82
CA GLN A 233 20.95 6.56 3.63
C GLN A 233 21.60 7.09 4.92
N ILE A 234 20.88 7.90 5.71
CA ILE A 234 21.32 8.39 7.01
C ILE A 234 21.40 7.24 8.01
N ILE A 235 20.44 6.32 8.03
CA ILE A 235 20.46 5.11 8.87
C ILE A 235 21.63 4.23 8.46
N ALA A 236 21.79 3.91 7.18
CA ALA A 236 22.90 3.09 6.68
C ALA A 236 24.27 3.74 6.92
N SER A 237 24.39 5.07 6.76
CA SER A 237 25.62 5.78 7.08
C SER A 237 25.88 5.86 8.59
N THR A 238 24.84 5.97 9.42
CA THR A 238 24.93 5.90 10.89
C THR A 238 25.35 4.52 11.35
N GLU A 239 24.79 3.45 10.78
CA GLU A 239 25.17 2.06 11.01
C GLU A 239 26.62 1.80 10.57
N ASN A 240 27.05 2.35 9.42
CA ASN A 240 28.44 2.25 8.97
C ASN A 240 29.40 3.02 9.88
N ILE A 241 29.01 4.22 10.34
CA ILE A 241 29.79 5.02 11.30
C ILE A 241 29.87 4.29 12.64
N GLN A 242 28.77 3.71 13.12
CA GLN A 242 28.74 2.91 14.35
C GLN A 242 29.64 1.68 14.21
N ALA A 243 29.51 0.91 13.14
CA ALA A 243 30.38 -0.23 12.84
C ALA A 243 31.87 0.19 12.72
N ARG A 244 32.18 1.33 12.09
CA ARG A 244 33.53 1.89 12.04
C ARG A 244 34.03 2.34 13.41
N THR A 245 33.20 2.95 14.25
CA THR A 245 33.58 3.31 15.62
C THR A 245 33.75 2.09 16.53
N GLU A 246 33.00 1.01 16.30
CA GLU A 246 33.19 -0.26 16.97
C GLU A 246 34.46 -0.96 16.50
N LEU A 247 34.79 -0.88 15.21
CA LEU A 247 36.09 -1.32 14.68
C LEU A 247 37.26 -0.45 15.21
N LEU A 248 37.07 0.86 15.38
CA LEU A 248 38.08 1.74 15.98
C LEU A 248 38.23 1.54 17.50
N LYS A 249 37.18 1.09 18.17
CA LYS A 249 37.21 0.69 19.59
C LYS A 249 37.72 -0.76 19.77
N GLY A 250 37.54 -1.62 18.76
CA GLY A 250 37.92 -3.03 18.76
C GLY A 250 39.29 -3.33 18.14
N ALA A 251 39.79 -2.47 17.26
CA ALA A 251 41.20 -2.44 16.90
C ALA A 251 41.96 -1.93 18.12
N LYS A 252 42.81 -2.78 18.71
CA LYS A 252 43.89 -2.28 19.55
C LYS A 252 44.64 -1.25 18.69
N LYS A 253 44.49 0.05 18.99
CA LYS A 253 45.40 1.04 18.44
C LYS A 253 46.79 0.56 18.82
N ASP A 254 47.64 0.34 17.83
CA ASP A 254 49.04 0.06 18.07
C ASP A 254 49.64 1.37 18.63
N THR A 255 49.55 1.52 19.95
CA THR A 255 50.06 2.68 20.67
C THR A 255 51.57 2.59 20.82
N SER A 256 52.23 1.54 20.31
CA SER A 256 53.69 1.36 20.40
C SER A 256 54.48 2.58 19.95
N ILE A 257 54.04 3.27 18.89
CA ILE A 257 54.67 4.51 18.42
C ILE A 257 54.37 5.69 19.35
N LEU A 258 53.14 5.79 19.90
CA LEU A 258 52.77 6.85 20.84
C LEU A 258 53.46 6.66 22.19
N ASP A 259 53.58 5.42 22.65
CA ASP A 259 54.24 5.03 23.90
C ASP A 259 55.76 5.21 23.78
N ALA A 260 56.36 4.87 22.64
CA ALA A 260 57.77 5.18 22.35
C ALA A 260 58.04 6.69 22.27
N LEU A 261 57.12 7.48 21.72
CA LEU A 261 57.24 8.95 21.68
C LEU A 261 57.09 9.56 23.09
N ILE A 262 56.17 9.05 23.91
CA ILE A 262 56.00 9.49 25.31
C ILE A 262 57.25 9.13 26.14
N ASP A 263 57.85 7.96 25.93
CA ASP A 263 59.09 7.55 26.59
C ASP A 263 60.25 8.49 26.24
N VAL A 264 60.44 8.77 24.96
CA VAL A 264 61.49 9.70 24.48
C VAL A 264 61.27 11.14 25.00
N VAL A 265 60.03 11.63 25.03
CA VAL A 265 59.70 12.96 25.57
C VAL A 265 59.95 13.05 27.09
N ASN A 266 59.82 11.93 27.81
CA ASN A 266 60.14 11.84 29.23
C ASN A 266 61.62 11.48 29.51
N GLY A 267 62.46 11.43 28.47
CA GLY A 267 63.91 11.23 28.58
C GLY A 267 64.39 9.77 28.48
N GLY A 268 63.53 8.83 28.09
CA GLY A 268 63.86 7.43 27.79
C GLY A 268 64.39 7.20 26.37
N ASP A 269 64.85 5.98 26.07
CA ASP A 269 65.50 5.62 24.79
C ASP A 269 64.59 4.88 23.79
N GLY A 270 63.34 4.61 24.14
CA GLY A 270 62.32 4.04 23.24
C GLY A 270 62.34 2.52 23.07
N SER A 271 63.03 1.76 23.92
CA SER A 271 63.30 0.32 23.71
C SER A 271 62.29 -0.68 24.28
N GLY A 272 61.21 -0.24 24.96
CA GLY A 272 60.38 -1.12 25.79
C GLY A 272 59.05 -1.62 25.19
N ALA A 273 59.01 -2.42 24.11
CA ALA A 273 57.86 -3.31 23.80
C ALA A 273 58.05 -4.22 22.56
N THR A 274 58.92 -5.23 22.60
CA THR A 274 58.86 -6.35 21.63
C THR A 274 59.16 -7.69 22.28
N SER A 275 58.12 -8.51 22.53
CA SER A 275 58.25 -9.97 22.55
C SER A 275 56.88 -10.66 22.63
N ILE A 276 56.44 -11.28 21.52
CA ILE A 276 55.72 -12.56 21.58
C ILE A 276 56.30 -13.48 20.50
N GLN A 277 56.72 -14.65 20.97
CA GLN A 277 57.50 -15.70 20.32
C GLN A 277 56.65 -16.59 19.39
N SER A 278 57.27 -17.06 18.31
CA SER A 278 56.85 -18.22 17.52
C SER A 278 57.44 -19.51 18.12
N LYS A 279 56.62 -20.55 18.31
CA LYS A 279 57.10 -21.92 18.56
C LYS A 279 56.09 -22.95 18.03
N ALA A 280 56.57 -23.85 17.18
CA ALA A 280 55.83 -24.87 16.44
C ALA A 280 55.87 -26.25 17.13
N THR A 281 54.84 -27.08 16.89
CA THR A 281 54.91 -28.56 16.86
C THR A 281 53.79 -29.08 15.96
N GLY A 282 54.13 -29.93 14.97
CA GLY A 282 53.17 -30.76 14.24
C GLY A 282 53.06 -32.18 14.83
N ASP A 283 52.02 -32.92 14.46
CA ASP A 283 52.13 -34.31 13.98
C ASP A 283 50.80 -34.87 13.43
N ASP A 284 50.94 -35.50 12.25
CA ASP A 284 50.26 -36.65 11.65
C ASP A 284 48.72 -36.80 11.55
N GLN A 285 48.25 -36.82 10.29
CA GLN A 285 47.32 -37.84 9.78
C GLN A 285 47.51 -38.04 8.26
N ALA A 286 48.10 -39.17 7.86
CA ALA A 286 47.60 -40.13 6.85
C ALA A 286 48.75 -40.93 6.20
N ASP A 287 48.80 -42.23 6.47
CA ASP A 287 49.54 -43.24 5.71
C ASP A 287 48.62 -43.90 4.65
N ASN A 288 49.19 -44.05 3.45
CA ASN A 288 49.08 -45.07 2.39
C ASN A 288 47.76 -45.74 1.94
N GLU A 289 47.73 -45.91 0.60
CA GLU A 289 46.96 -46.83 -0.29
C GLU A 289 45.44 -46.63 -0.48
#